data_AF-A0A936QH06-F1
#
_entry.id   AF-A0A936QH06-F1
#
_cell.length_a   1.000
_cell.length_b   1.000
_cell.length_c   1.000
_cell.angle_alpha   90.00
_cell.angle_beta   90.00
_cell.angle_gamma   90.00
#
_symmetry.space_group_name_H-M   'P 1'
#
loop_
_entity.id
_entity.type
_entity.pdbx_description
1 polymer ?
#
loop_
_entity_poly.entity_id
_entity_poly.type
_entity_poly.pdbx_seq_one_letter_code
_entity_poly.pdbx_strand_id
1 'polypeptide(L)'
;MQRSRDALRGALMELMVELGWDAIEVQMLCERANVGRSTFYQHYPSKEALLQASFSDLREGLMTGTAPSAEADGDMPFLPGLLAHVHDAQAVFRALLGRRSGHYVQDRFKEMLIELFENAPSVSRPPRWRQSARSHYLAGALFELLVWWLGSKQPQGPTEIDALFRQWSRSVA
;
A
#
# COMPACT_ATOMS: atom_id res chain seq x y z
N MET A 1 7.54 10.86 20.46
CA MET A 1 7.44 11.18 19.03
C MET A 1 7.11 9.95 18.20
N GLN A 2 8.05 9.00 17.98
CA GLN A 2 7.75 7.79 17.18
C GLN A 2 6.59 6.96 17.75
N ARG A 3 6.59 6.70 19.07
CA ARG A 3 5.49 6.00 19.75
C ARG A 3 4.10 6.60 19.50
N SER A 4 3.99 7.93 19.44
CA SER A 4 2.71 8.60 19.19
C SER A 4 2.28 8.47 17.73
N ARG A 5 3.22 8.45 16.78
CA ARG A 5 2.93 8.20 15.35
C ARG A 5 2.48 6.76 15.12
N ASP A 6 3.16 5.79 15.74
CA ASP A 6 2.80 4.38 15.62
C ASP A 6 1.41 4.10 16.23
N ALA A 7 1.12 4.69 17.39
CA ALA A 7 -0.21 4.60 18.01
C ALA A 7 -1.31 5.21 17.14
N LEU A 8 -1.07 6.37 16.53
CA LEU A 8 -2.02 7.01 15.61
C LEU A 8 -2.25 6.18 14.34
N ARG A 9 -1.20 5.53 13.81
CA ARG A 9 -1.32 4.63 12.66
C ARG A 9 -2.12 3.37 13.01
N GLY A 10 -1.84 2.76 14.16
CA GLY A 10 -2.62 1.62 14.65
C GLY A 10 -4.10 1.98 14.78
N ALA A 11 -4.40 3.12 15.44
CA ALA A 11 -5.75 3.65 15.56
C ALA A 11 -6.43 3.89 14.20
N LEU A 12 -5.69 4.41 13.21
CA LEU A 12 -6.22 4.58 11.87
C LEU A 12 -6.60 3.22 11.25
N MET A 13 -5.71 2.23 11.27
CA MET A 13 -5.97 0.92 10.67
C MET A 13 -7.16 0.21 11.33
N GLU A 14 -7.27 0.27 12.65
CA GLU A 14 -8.41 -0.29 13.39
C GLU A 14 -9.73 0.40 13.00
N LEU A 15 -9.78 1.73 13.05
CA LEU A 15 -10.98 2.49 12.72
C LEU A 15 -11.39 2.33 11.25
N MET A 16 -10.43 2.11 10.35
CA MET A 16 -10.72 1.82 8.95
C MET A 16 -11.45 0.49 8.78
N VAL A 17 -11.09 -0.53 9.56
CA VAL A 17 -11.78 -1.82 9.57
C VAL A 17 -13.17 -1.70 10.22
N GLU A 18 -13.28 -0.96 11.32
CA GLU A 18 -14.52 -0.82 12.08
C GLU A 18 -15.58 0.04 11.39
N LEU A 19 -15.18 1.22 10.89
CA LEU A 19 -16.10 2.29 10.47
C LEU A 19 -16.00 2.62 8.97
N GLY A 20 -14.89 2.27 8.34
CA GLY A 20 -14.54 2.76 7.00
C GLY A 20 -14.02 4.19 7.00
N TRP A 21 -13.30 4.57 5.94
CA TRP A 21 -12.54 5.83 5.86
C TRP A 21 -13.37 7.11 6.09
N ASP A 22 -14.55 7.19 5.47
CA ASP A 22 -15.33 8.43 5.44
C ASP A 22 -15.86 8.81 6.83
N ALA A 23 -16.17 7.82 7.67
CA ALA A 23 -16.68 7.99 9.01
C ALA A 23 -15.62 8.36 10.06
N ILE A 24 -14.33 8.22 9.74
CA ILE A 24 -13.24 8.49 10.69
C ILE A 24 -13.10 9.99 10.94
N GLU A 25 -13.06 10.38 12.22
CA GLU A 25 -12.74 11.73 12.64
C GLU A 25 -11.41 11.78 13.42
N VAL A 26 -10.75 12.95 13.41
CA VAL A 26 -9.51 13.18 14.17
C VAL A 26 -9.69 12.91 15.66
N GLN A 27 -10.87 13.23 16.21
CA GLN A 27 -11.17 12.95 17.61
C GLN A 27 -11.15 11.45 17.92
N MET A 28 -11.75 10.62 17.07
CA MET A 28 -11.75 9.16 17.24
C MET A 28 -10.32 8.59 17.19
N LEU A 29 -9.50 9.10 16.26
CA LEU A 29 -8.09 8.74 16.16
C LEU A 29 -7.32 9.08 17.44
N CYS A 30 -7.53 10.29 17.97
CA CYS A 30 -6.92 10.77 19.20
C CYS A 30 -7.33 9.93 20.42
N GLU A 31 -8.62 9.64 20.56
CA GLU A 31 -9.17 8.83 21.64
C GLU A 31 -8.62 7.40 21.59
N ARG A 32 -8.63 6.76 20.42
CA ARG A 32 -8.14 5.40 20.25
C ARG A 32 -6.63 5.28 20.48
N ALA A 33 -5.85 6.24 20.00
CA ALA A 33 -4.40 6.25 20.18
C ALA A 33 -3.96 6.72 21.58
N ASN A 34 -4.88 7.19 22.42
CA ASN A 34 -4.59 7.87 23.68
C ASN A 34 -3.60 9.04 23.48
N VAL A 35 -3.87 9.88 22.48
CA VAL A 35 -3.06 11.04 22.09
C VAL A 35 -3.94 12.30 22.12
N GLY A 36 -3.44 13.39 22.71
CA GLY A 36 -4.16 14.66 22.71
C GLY A 36 -4.29 15.26 21.30
N ARG A 37 -5.40 15.96 21.01
CA ARG A 37 -5.64 16.61 19.71
C ARG A 37 -4.51 17.59 19.32
N SER A 38 -3.98 18.34 20.27
CA SER A 38 -2.83 19.24 20.01
C SER A 38 -1.60 18.47 19.55
N THR A 39 -1.32 17.31 20.14
CA THR A 39 -0.23 16.42 19.73
C THR A 39 -0.48 15.79 18.36
N PHE A 40 -1.73 15.44 18.02
CA PHE A 40 -2.08 15.03 16.66
C PHE A 40 -1.72 16.10 15.65
N TYR A 41 -2.19 17.34 15.84
CA TYR A 41 -1.96 18.43 14.89
C TYR A 41 -0.51 18.91 14.80
N GLN A 42 0.33 18.63 15.81
CA GLN A 42 1.78 18.82 15.71
C GLN A 42 2.44 17.86 14.70
N HIS A 43 1.82 16.72 14.42
CA HIS A 43 2.36 15.70 13.52
C HIS A 43 1.65 15.68 12.18
N TYR A 44 0.33 15.84 12.19
CA TYR A 44 -0.51 15.68 11.01
C TYR A 44 -1.54 16.81 10.96
N PRO A 45 -1.57 17.62 9.89
CA PRO A 45 -2.59 18.66 9.75
C PRO A 45 -4.00 18.09 9.58
N SER A 46 -4.13 16.82 9.19
CA SER A 46 -5.42 16.15 8.99
C SER A 46 -5.29 14.61 9.03
N LYS A 47 -6.43 13.88 8.98
CA LYS A 47 -6.43 12.41 8.87
C LYS A 47 -5.85 11.94 7.54
N GLU A 48 -6.05 12.71 6.47
CA GLU A 48 -5.48 12.49 5.14
C GLU A 48 -3.94 12.51 5.20
N ALA A 49 -3.37 13.47 5.93
CA ALA A 49 -1.92 13.55 6.09
C ALA A 49 -1.36 12.35 6.89
N LEU A 50 -2.10 11.85 7.87
CA LEU A 50 -1.74 10.61 8.58
C LEU A 50 -1.79 9.40 7.63
N LEU A 51 -2.82 9.28 6.79
CA LEU A 51 -2.91 8.20 5.79
C LEU A 51 -1.76 8.28 4.79
N GLN A 52 -1.48 9.46 4.23
CA GLN A 52 -0.37 9.68 3.31
C GLN A 52 0.96 9.27 3.95
N ALA A 53 1.20 9.68 5.19
CA ALA A 53 2.40 9.29 5.93
C ALA A 53 2.45 7.79 6.25
N SER A 54 1.31 7.09 6.28
CA SER A 54 1.27 5.64 6.47
C SER A 54 1.68 4.91 5.18
N PHE A 55 1.19 5.36 4.02
CA PHE A 55 1.61 4.83 2.72
C PHE A 55 3.07 5.14 2.40
N SER A 56 3.54 6.35 2.72
CA SER A 56 4.96 6.70 2.54
C SER A 56 5.88 5.78 3.31
N ASP A 57 5.56 5.48 4.58
CA ASP A 57 6.36 4.58 5.41
C ASP A 57 6.28 3.13 4.91
N LEU A 58 5.11 2.66 4.46
CA LEU A 58 4.99 1.34 3.83
C LEU A 58 5.89 1.26 2.60
N ARG A 59 5.80 2.24 1.70
CA ARG A 59 6.64 2.33 0.49
C ARG A 59 8.12 2.34 0.85
N GLU A 60 8.54 3.15 1.81
CA GLU A 60 9.94 3.19 2.25
C GLU A 60 10.40 1.85 2.84
N GLY A 61 9.57 1.21 3.67
CA GLY A 61 9.83 -0.12 4.19
C GLY A 61 9.97 -1.18 3.10
N LEU A 62 9.15 -1.10 2.04
CA LEU A 62 9.23 -1.99 0.89
C LEU A 62 10.48 -1.76 0.03
N MET A 63 10.94 -0.51 -0.10
CA MET A 63 12.14 -0.17 -0.86
C MET A 63 13.45 -0.42 -0.09
N THR A 64 13.41 -0.44 1.25
CA THR A 64 14.57 -0.66 2.12
C THR A 64 14.70 -2.11 2.59
N GLY A 65 13.57 -2.78 2.84
CA GLY A 65 13.50 -4.18 3.26
C GLY A 65 13.84 -5.19 2.16
N THR A 66 14.00 -4.73 0.92
CA THR A 66 14.58 -5.49 -0.18
C THR A 66 16.09 -5.61 0.01
N ALA A 67 16.51 -6.46 0.95
CA ALA A 67 17.89 -6.94 0.94
C ALA A 67 18.18 -7.53 -0.45
N PRO A 68 19.37 -7.29 -1.03
CA PRO A 68 19.79 -7.97 -2.25
C PRO A 68 20.00 -9.44 -1.91
N SER A 69 18.92 -10.22 -1.89
CA SER A 69 19.05 -11.65 -1.99
C SER A 69 19.63 -11.93 -3.37
N ALA A 70 20.64 -12.80 -3.43
CA ALA A 70 21.24 -13.23 -4.69
C ALA A 70 20.24 -13.93 -5.64
N GLU A 71 19.00 -14.15 -5.15
CA GLU A 71 17.85 -14.71 -5.82
C GLU A 71 16.76 -13.67 -6.15
N ALA A 72 16.96 -12.38 -5.84
CA ALA A 72 16.11 -11.27 -6.27
C ALA A 72 16.27 -11.01 -7.77
N ASP A 73 15.92 -12.03 -8.56
CA ASP A 73 15.73 -11.94 -10.00
C ASP A 73 14.44 -11.16 -10.25
N GLY A 74 14.55 -9.85 -10.48
CA GLY A 74 13.47 -9.13 -11.18
C GLY A 74 13.36 -7.64 -10.97
N ASP A 75 12.87 -6.99 -12.02
CA ASP A 75 12.43 -5.58 -12.16
C ASP A 75 11.43 -5.09 -11.08
N MET A 76 11.08 -5.91 -10.06
CA MET A 76 10.03 -5.63 -9.07
C MET A 76 10.40 -6.20 -7.69
N PRO A 77 11.44 -5.66 -7.02
CA PRO A 77 11.94 -6.22 -5.75
C PRO A 77 10.96 -6.02 -4.59
N PHE A 78 10.13 -4.97 -4.62
CA PHE A 78 9.15 -4.64 -3.57
C PHE A 78 7.97 -5.62 -3.48
N LEU A 79 7.68 -6.36 -4.56
CA LEU A 79 6.42 -7.09 -4.72
C LEU A 79 6.19 -8.20 -3.67
N PRO A 80 7.18 -9.03 -3.30
CA PRO A 80 6.99 -10.05 -2.27
C PRO A 80 6.66 -9.44 -0.91
N GLY A 81 7.35 -8.35 -0.53
CA GLY A 81 7.09 -7.63 0.71
C GLY A 81 5.69 -7.01 0.75
N LEU A 82 5.25 -6.44 -0.38
CA LEU A 82 3.91 -5.87 -0.50
C LEU A 82 2.85 -6.97 -0.36
N LEU A 83 3.00 -8.09 -1.08
CA LEU A 83 2.04 -9.19 -1.04
C LEU A 83 1.96 -9.85 0.34
N ALA A 84 3.11 -10.03 1.01
CA ALA A 84 3.14 -10.49 2.40
C ALA A 84 2.40 -9.52 3.32
N HIS A 85 2.64 -8.21 3.19
CA HIS A 85 1.95 -7.20 3.99
C HIS A 85 0.44 -7.18 3.74
N VAL A 86 0.00 -7.28 2.48
CA VAL A 86 -1.44 -7.40 2.15
C VAL A 86 -2.03 -8.68 2.74
N HIS A 87 -1.28 -9.79 2.73
CA HIS A 87 -1.72 -11.06 3.29
C HIS A 87 -1.89 -11.00 4.81
N ASP A 88 -0.95 -10.38 5.53
CA ASP A 88 -0.98 -10.27 6.99
C ASP A 88 -2.03 -9.26 7.45
N ALA A 89 -2.22 -8.17 6.70
CA ALA A 89 -3.17 -7.10 7.00
C ALA A 89 -4.46 -7.19 6.17
N GLN A 90 -4.90 -8.40 5.79
CA GLN A 90 -6.05 -8.62 4.90
C GLN A 90 -7.32 -7.85 5.30
N ALA A 91 -7.64 -7.79 6.60
CA ALA A 91 -8.84 -7.09 7.07
C ALA A 91 -8.78 -5.59 6.73
N VAL A 92 -7.62 -4.97 6.97
CA VAL A 92 -7.36 -3.56 6.66
C VAL A 92 -7.41 -3.36 5.15
N PHE A 93 -6.75 -4.21 4.36
CA PHE A 93 -6.76 -4.09 2.90
C PHE A 93 -8.14 -4.33 2.27
N ARG A 94 -8.97 -5.22 2.84
CA ARG A 94 -10.37 -5.35 2.45
C ARG A 94 -11.18 -4.10 2.73
N ALA A 95 -10.91 -3.42 3.85
CA ALA A 95 -11.55 -2.14 4.16
C ALA A 95 -11.04 -1.00 3.26
N LEU A 96 -9.74 -1.01 2.91
CA LEU A 96 -9.07 -0.04 2.03
C LEU A 96 -9.49 -0.16 0.56
N LEU A 97 -9.68 -1.38 0.06
CA LEU A 97 -9.89 -1.68 -1.36
C LEU A 97 -11.31 -2.15 -1.67
N GLY A 98 -12.13 -2.34 -0.63
CA GLY A 98 -13.53 -2.74 -0.77
C GLY A 98 -14.42 -1.61 -1.26
N ARG A 99 -15.65 -1.95 -1.67
CA ARG A 99 -16.63 -0.99 -2.21
C ARG A 99 -17.02 0.16 -1.26
N ARG A 100 -16.71 0.03 0.02
CA ARG A 100 -16.99 1.05 1.06
C ARG A 100 -15.78 1.93 1.38
N SER A 101 -14.63 1.70 0.75
CA SER A 101 -13.50 2.61 0.90
C SER A 101 -13.79 3.94 0.21
N GLY A 102 -13.44 5.05 0.83
CA GLY A 102 -13.50 6.35 0.15
C GLY A 102 -12.55 6.35 -1.07
N HIS A 103 -12.99 6.92 -2.20
CA HIS A 103 -12.18 7.00 -3.43
C HIS A 103 -10.78 7.56 -3.18
N TYR A 104 -10.68 8.56 -2.29
CA TYR A 104 -9.41 9.13 -1.86
C TYR A 104 -8.38 8.08 -1.43
N VAL A 105 -8.81 7.06 -0.68
CA VAL A 105 -7.88 6.05 -0.17
C VAL A 105 -7.39 5.11 -1.27
N GLN A 106 -8.29 4.71 -2.17
CA GLN A 106 -7.90 3.90 -3.32
C GLN A 106 -6.95 4.65 -4.24
N ASP A 107 -7.21 5.94 -4.48
CA ASP A 107 -6.36 6.79 -5.30
C ASP A 107 -4.96 6.92 -4.69
N ARG A 108 -4.86 7.17 -3.37
CA ARG A 108 -3.56 7.22 -2.68
C ARG A 108 -2.82 5.89 -2.70
N PHE A 109 -3.52 4.77 -2.56
CA PHE A 109 -2.89 3.46 -2.67
C PHE A 109 -2.38 3.20 -4.10
N LYS A 110 -3.15 3.55 -5.14
CA LYS A 110 -2.72 3.45 -6.54
C LYS A 110 -1.50 4.33 -6.83
N GLU A 111 -1.49 5.57 -6.34
CA GLU A 111 -0.33 6.46 -6.44
C GLU A 111 0.92 5.83 -5.81
N MET A 112 0.80 5.26 -4.60
CA MET A 112 1.91 4.55 -3.95
C MET A 112 2.41 3.37 -4.80
N LEU A 113 1.51 2.60 -5.43
CA LEU A 113 1.91 1.52 -6.34
C LEU A 113 2.65 2.06 -7.57
N ILE A 114 2.17 3.14 -8.19
CA ILE A 114 2.84 3.79 -9.33
C ILE A 114 4.26 4.20 -8.92
N GLU A 115 4.41 4.84 -7.77
CA GLU A 115 5.72 5.25 -7.25
C GLU A 115 6.65 4.05 -7.02
N LEU A 116 6.15 2.91 -6.53
CA LEU A 116 6.96 1.70 -6.38
C LEU A 116 7.49 1.20 -7.73
N PHE A 117 6.66 1.21 -8.78
CA PHE A 117 7.07 0.82 -10.13
C PHE A 117 8.01 1.83 -10.79
N GLU A 118 7.81 3.13 -10.57
CA GLU A 118 8.70 4.17 -11.11
C GLU A 118 10.11 4.10 -10.51
N ASN A 119 10.21 3.73 -9.23
CA ASN A 119 11.48 3.59 -8.51
C ASN A 119 12.08 2.19 -8.60
N ALA A 120 11.42 1.25 -9.26
CA ALA A 120 11.92 -0.10 -9.42
C ALA A 120 13.12 -0.12 -10.39
N PRO A 121 14.12 -0.99 -10.14
CA PRO A 121 15.21 -1.20 -11.09
C PRO A 121 14.66 -1.66 -12.44
N SER A 122 15.18 -1.11 -13.53
CA SER A 122 14.83 -1.55 -14.90
C SER A 122 16.11 -1.76 -15.71
N VAL A 123 16.22 -2.93 -16.32
CA VAL A 123 17.34 -3.29 -17.21
C VAL A 123 17.35 -2.41 -18.47
N SER A 124 16.18 -1.95 -18.92
CA SER A 124 16.03 -1.04 -20.07
C SER A 124 15.67 0.38 -19.62
N ARG A 125 16.16 1.38 -20.36
CA ARG A 125 15.81 2.80 -20.16
C ARG A 125 15.03 3.33 -21.37
N PRO A 126 13.74 3.00 -21.51
CA PRO A 126 12.90 3.54 -22.57
C PRO A 126 12.69 5.06 -22.36
N PRO A 127 12.14 5.77 -23.36
CA PRO A 127 11.72 7.16 -23.19
C PRO A 127 10.79 7.34 -21.98
N ARG A 128 10.90 8.47 -21.26
CA ARG A 128 10.19 8.73 -19.99
C ARG A 128 8.68 8.46 -20.05
N TRP A 129 8.02 8.82 -21.15
CA TRP A 129 6.57 8.58 -21.29
C TRP A 129 6.21 7.08 -21.36
N ARG A 130 7.08 6.23 -21.94
CA ARG A 130 6.87 4.77 -21.95
C ARG A 130 7.12 4.16 -20.59
N GLN A 131 8.13 4.67 -19.86
CA GLN A 131 8.38 4.26 -18.48
C GLN A 131 7.18 4.59 -17.60
N SER A 132 6.70 5.83 -17.64
CA SER A 132 5.51 6.25 -16.90
C SER A 132 4.27 5.43 -17.29
N ALA A 133 4.00 5.24 -18.59
CA ALA A 133 2.89 4.40 -19.04
C ALA A 133 2.99 2.95 -18.53
N ARG A 134 4.20 2.36 -18.50
CA ARG A 134 4.44 1.02 -17.93
C ARG A 134 4.15 0.99 -16.43
N SER A 135 4.59 2.00 -15.66
CA SER A 135 4.30 2.08 -14.21
C SER A 135 2.81 2.17 -13.93
N HIS A 136 2.08 3.01 -14.67
CA HIS A 136 0.61 3.10 -14.56
C HIS A 136 -0.09 1.79 -14.93
N TYR A 137 0.34 1.14 -16.02
CA TYR A 137 -0.21 -0.15 -16.45
C TYR A 137 0.00 -1.24 -15.39
N LEU A 138 1.24 -1.41 -14.91
CA LEU A 138 1.56 -2.42 -13.91
C LEU A 138 0.91 -2.14 -12.55
N ALA A 139 0.88 -0.88 -12.11
CA ALA A 139 0.19 -0.49 -10.89
C ALA A 139 -1.32 -0.76 -10.97
N GLY A 140 -1.95 -0.44 -12.10
CA GLY A 140 -3.36 -0.74 -12.35
C GLY A 140 -3.64 -2.24 -12.35
N ALA A 141 -2.83 -3.03 -13.06
CA ALA A 141 -2.95 -4.48 -13.09
C ALA A 141 -2.77 -5.12 -11.70
N LEU A 142 -1.78 -4.65 -10.94
CA LEU A 142 -1.54 -5.13 -9.58
C LEU A 142 -2.69 -4.75 -8.64
N PHE A 143 -3.18 -3.50 -8.71
CA PHE A 143 -4.32 -3.05 -7.92
C PHE A 143 -5.54 -3.94 -8.15
N GLU A 144 -5.92 -4.19 -9.41
CA GLU A 144 -7.07 -5.03 -9.73
C GLU A 144 -6.86 -6.48 -9.29
N LEU A 145 -5.64 -7.01 -9.41
CA LEU A 145 -5.29 -8.34 -8.90
C LEU A 145 -5.44 -8.43 -7.38
N LEU A 146 -5.01 -7.41 -6.63
CA LEU A 146 -5.17 -7.34 -5.17
C LEU A 146 -6.64 -7.28 -4.76
N VAL A 147 -7.45 -6.47 -5.44
CA VAL A 147 -8.90 -6.38 -5.21
C VAL A 147 -9.56 -7.75 -5.40
N TRP A 148 -9.23 -8.44 -6.49
CA TRP A 148 -9.73 -9.79 -6.76
C TRP A 148 -9.26 -10.79 -5.69
N TRP A 149 -7.97 -10.79 -5.36
CA TRP A 149 -7.37 -11.74 -4.41
C TRP A 149 -7.98 -11.60 -3.01
N LEU A 150 -8.19 -10.37 -2.53
CA LEU A 150 -8.80 -10.10 -1.22
C LEU A 150 -10.28 -10.50 -1.15
N GLY A 151 -10.97 -10.52 -2.29
CA GLY A 151 -12.35 -10.98 -2.42
C GLY A 151 -12.50 -12.48 -2.71
N SER A 152 -11.42 -13.18 -3.02
CA SER A 152 -11.41 -14.62 -3.31
C SER A 152 -11.81 -15.42 -2.06
N LYS A 153 -12.63 -16.46 -2.27
CA LYS A 153 -13.03 -17.40 -1.20
C LYS A 153 -12.00 -18.51 -0.96
N GLN A 154 -11.07 -18.70 -1.89
CA GLN A 154 -9.98 -19.67 -1.76
C GLN A 154 -8.72 -18.93 -1.31
N PRO A 155 -8.01 -19.41 -0.29
CA PRO A 155 -6.79 -18.75 0.17
C PRO A 155 -5.62 -19.12 -0.74
N GLN A 156 -5.32 -18.26 -1.72
CA GLN A 156 -4.03 -18.31 -2.42
C GLN A 156 -2.94 -17.66 -1.56
N GLY A 157 -1.74 -18.26 -1.56
CA GLY A 157 -0.60 -17.72 -0.83
C GLY A 157 0.04 -16.52 -1.55
N PRO A 158 0.72 -15.60 -0.83
CA PRO A 158 1.36 -14.44 -1.44
C PRO A 158 2.40 -14.82 -2.51
N THR A 159 3.12 -15.94 -2.35
CA THR A 159 4.09 -16.45 -3.33
C THR A 159 3.45 -16.86 -4.65
N GLU A 160 2.24 -17.42 -4.62
CA GLU A 160 1.52 -17.82 -5.84
C GLU A 160 1.06 -16.58 -6.64
N ILE A 161 0.58 -15.56 -5.93
CA ILE A 161 0.18 -14.28 -6.52
C ILE A 161 1.38 -13.53 -7.11
N ASP A 162 2.53 -13.55 -6.43
CA ASP A 162 3.78 -12.97 -6.93
C ASP A 162 4.19 -13.62 -8.26
N ALA A 163 4.23 -14.96 -8.30
CA ALA A 163 4.58 -15.72 -9.49
C ALA A 163 3.62 -15.42 -10.66
N LEU A 164 2.31 -15.40 -10.39
CA LEU A 164 1.27 -15.09 -11.37
C LEU A 164 1.47 -13.69 -11.98
N PHE A 165 1.62 -12.67 -11.12
CA PHE A 165 1.79 -11.30 -11.57
C PHE A 165 3.07 -11.12 -12.40
N ARG A 166 4.19 -11.72 -11.98
CA ARG A 166 5.46 -11.68 -12.72
C ARG A 166 5.38 -12.38 -14.08
N GLN A 167 4.65 -13.49 -14.16
CA GLN A 167 4.46 -14.21 -15.42
C GLN A 167 3.72 -13.34 -16.44
N TRP A 168 2.59 -12.75 -16.04
CA TRP A 168 1.78 -11.92 -16.93
C TRP A 168 2.42 -10.57 -17.26
N SER A 169 3.19 -10.01 -16.33
CA SER A 169 3.93 -8.77 -16.57
C SER A 169 5.05 -8.93 -17.60
N ARG A 170 5.61 -10.14 -17.76
CA ARG A 170 6.63 -10.46 -18.76
C ARG A 170 6.04 -10.73 -20.15
N SER A 171 4.83 -11.28 -20.25
CA SER A 171 4.18 -11.57 -21.54
C SER A 171 3.66 -10.33 -22.29
N VAL A 172 3.64 -9.17 -21.63
CA VAL A 172 3.13 -7.90 -22.17
C VAL A 172 4.27 -6.93 -22.55
N ALA A 173 5.51 -7.24 -22.19
CA ALA A 173 6.71 -6.46 -22.50
C ALA A 173 7.40 -6.99 -23.77
#